data_AF-A0A929NGM3-F1
#
_entry.id   AF-A0A929NGM3-F1
#
_cell.length_a   1.000
_cell.length_b   1.000
_cell.length_c   1.000
_cell.angle_alpha   90.00
_cell.angle_beta   90.00
_cell.angle_gamma   90.00
#
_symmetry.space_group_name_H-M   'P 1'
#
loop_
_entity.id
_entity.type
_entity.pdbx_description
1 polymer ?
#
loop_
_entity_poly.entity_id
_entity_poly.type
_entity_poly.pdbx_seq_one_letter_code
_entity_poly.pdbx_strand_id
1 'polypeptide(L)'
;MPPSEVKIDKNKYEYFAKGNEHYYIGKRIELDINDMKGAKLRVITPPSKEEIADLSKRQPNTSISLEPFYNVTIALNIKGQEKLANVTANNIMRRLAIVFEGNLLIAPIIMEKITGGEVVVSGFSNFDEATRLRDTIKNQFAKSQ
;
A
#
# COMPACT_ATOMS: atom_id res chain seq x y z
N MET A 1 7.73 -15.63 -30.65
CA MET A 1 8.96 -15.58 -29.83
C MET A 1 8.55 -15.74 -28.38
N PRO A 2 9.20 -16.61 -27.59
CA PRO A 2 9.02 -16.58 -26.14
C PRO A 2 9.46 -15.20 -25.62
N PRO A 3 8.84 -14.67 -24.55
CA PRO A 3 9.29 -13.42 -23.95
C PRO A 3 10.76 -13.55 -23.57
N SER A 4 11.58 -12.56 -23.95
CA SER A 4 12.99 -12.50 -23.58
C SER A 4 13.12 -12.55 -22.06
N GLU A 5 13.87 -13.52 -21.54
CA GLU A 5 14.16 -13.64 -20.12
C GLU A 5 14.80 -12.34 -19.63
N VAL A 6 14.15 -11.63 -18.70
CA VAL A 6 14.68 -10.39 -18.14
C VAL A 6 15.98 -10.75 -17.43
N LYS A 7 17.12 -10.24 -17.90
CA LYS A 7 18.41 -10.47 -17.24
C LYS A 7 18.42 -9.70 -15.91
N ILE A 8 18.34 -10.42 -14.80
CA ILE A 8 18.35 -9.81 -13.46
C ILE A 8 19.73 -9.94 -12.83
N ASP A 9 20.27 -8.80 -12.39
CA ASP A 9 21.50 -8.72 -11.64
C ASP A 9 21.27 -9.29 -10.22
N LYS A 10 21.69 -10.53 -10.01
CA LYS A 10 21.53 -11.25 -8.73
C LYS A 10 22.32 -10.62 -7.58
N ASN A 11 23.28 -9.73 -7.85
CA ASN A 11 23.99 -9.00 -6.80
C ASN A 11 23.21 -7.77 -6.32
N LYS A 12 22.17 -7.36 -7.07
CA LYS A 12 21.40 -6.15 -6.84
C LYS A 12 19.94 -6.42 -6.52
N TYR A 13 19.45 -7.63 -6.75
CA TYR A 13 18.07 -8.03 -6.54
C TYR A 13 18.00 -9.39 -5.86
N GLU A 14 17.23 -9.45 -4.78
CA GLU A 14 16.89 -10.69 -4.08
C GLU A 14 15.64 -11.32 -4.68
N TYR A 15 15.68 -12.65 -4.87
CA TYR A 15 14.53 -13.39 -5.35
C TYR A 15 13.58 -13.72 -4.20
N PHE A 16 12.29 -13.47 -4.40
CA PHE A 16 11.23 -13.76 -3.45
C PHE A 16 10.08 -14.47 -4.17
N ALA A 17 9.61 -15.59 -3.63
CA ALA A 17 8.49 -16.35 -4.20
C ALA A 17 7.36 -16.49 -3.18
N LYS A 18 6.12 -16.28 -3.64
CA LYS A 18 4.90 -16.46 -2.84
C LYS A 18 3.87 -17.23 -3.67
N GLY A 19 3.62 -18.49 -3.32
CA GLY A 19 2.78 -19.37 -4.15
C GLY A 19 3.39 -19.52 -5.55
N ASN A 20 2.61 -19.17 -6.59
CA ASN A 20 3.05 -19.19 -7.98
C ASN A 20 3.63 -17.84 -8.46
N GLU A 21 3.77 -16.86 -7.58
CA GLU A 21 4.27 -15.53 -7.92
C GLU A 21 5.77 -15.40 -7.61
N HIS A 22 6.52 -14.80 -8.54
CA HIS A 22 7.96 -14.65 -8.49
C HIS A 22 8.36 -13.18 -8.57
N TYR A 23 9.17 -12.73 -7.61
CA TYR A 23 9.55 -11.33 -7.45
C TYR A 23 11.08 -11.20 -7.36
N TYR A 24 11.60 -10.08 -7.85
CA TYR A 24 12.99 -9.69 -7.71
C TYR A 24 13.05 -8.30 -7.08
N ILE A 25 13.51 -8.23 -5.84
CA ILE A 25 13.40 -7.06 -4.96
C ILE A 25 14.77 -6.41 -4.82
N GLY A 26 14.90 -5.15 -5.24
CA GLY A 26 16.19 -4.46 -5.30
C GLY A 26 16.75 -4.09 -3.94
N LYS A 27 16.04 -3.22 -3.20
CA LYS A 27 16.45 -2.79 -1.85
C LYS A 27 15.31 -3.05 -0.90
N ARG A 28 15.51 -3.98 0.04
CA ARG A 28 14.57 -4.22 1.13
C ARG A 28 14.72 -3.08 2.15
N ILE A 29 13.62 -2.42 2.47
CA ILE A 29 13.57 -1.54 3.64
C ILE A 29 12.57 -2.13 4.60
N GLU A 30 13.09 -2.57 5.74
CA GLU A 30 12.28 -3.03 6.84
C GLU A 30 11.82 -1.80 7.63
N LEU A 31 10.54 -1.47 7.45
CA LEU A 31 9.80 -0.69 8.41
C LEU A 31 9.49 -1.64 9.57
N ASP A 32 10.17 -1.40 10.69
CA ASP A 32 9.93 -2.16 11.90
C ASP A 32 8.59 -1.73 12.51
N ILE A 33 7.95 -2.59 13.27
CA ILE A 33 6.72 -2.21 13.94
C ILE A 33 6.94 -1.12 14.99
N ASN A 34 8.15 -1.04 15.55
CA ASN A 34 8.59 0.05 16.41
C ASN A 34 8.71 1.37 15.66
N ASP A 35 8.70 1.37 14.32
CA ASP A 35 8.65 2.56 13.49
C ASP A 35 7.20 3.02 13.20
N MET A 36 6.19 2.30 13.73
CA MET A 36 4.77 2.58 13.54
C MET A 36 4.16 3.20 14.80
N LYS A 37 3.16 4.08 14.61
CA LYS A 37 2.31 4.64 15.68
C LYS A 37 0.95 3.94 15.76
N GLY A 38 0.50 3.33 14.67
CA GLY A 38 -0.75 2.58 14.62
C GLY A 38 -1.36 2.51 13.21
N ALA A 39 -2.50 1.84 13.10
CA ALA A 39 -3.28 1.74 11.88
C ALA A 39 -4.76 2.11 12.12
N LYS A 40 -5.35 2.83 11.18
CA LYS A 40 -6.76 3.25 11.19
C LYS A 40 -7.45 2.79 9.91
N LEU A 41 -8.63 2.18 10.05
CA LEU A 41 -9.50 1.86 8.91
C LEU A 41 -10.39 3.06 8.60
N ARG A 42 -10.47 3.44 7.34
CA ARG A 42 -11.38 4.46 6.82
C ARG A 42 -12.34 3.81 5.83
N VAL A 43 -13.63 3.87 6.14
CA VAL A 43 -14.70 3.51 5.21
C VAL A 43 -14.97 4.70 4.31
N ILE A 44 -14.97 4.50 3.00
CA ILE A 44 -15.35 5.53 2.03
C ILE A 44 -16.66 5.09 1.41
N THR A 45 -17.73 5.77 1.83
CA THR A 45 -19.07 5.52 1.34
C THR A 45 -19.26 6.14 -0.05
N PRO A 46 -20.00 5.46 -0.95
CA PRO A 46 -20.34 6.04 -2.24
C PRO A 46 -21.20 7.31 -2.04
N PRO A 47 -21.16 8.25 -2.99
CA PRO A 47 -22.02 9.45 -2.97
C PRO A 47 -23.50 9.06 -3.05
N SER A 48 -24.38 9.91 -2.51
CA SER A 48 -25.83 9.76 -2.59
C SER A 48 -26.34 9.83 -4.04
N LYS A 49 -27.59 9.40 -4.28
CA LYS A 49 -28.19 9.46 -5.63
C LYS A 49 -28.27 10.90 -6.15
N GLU A 50 -28.55 11.84 -5.27
CA GLU A 50 -28.60 13.27 -5.57
C GLU A 50 -27.21 13.81 -5.93
N GLU A 51 -26.17 13.44 -5.19
CA GLU A 51 -24.79 13.81 -5.50
C GLU A 51 -24.31 13.16 -6.80
N ILE A 52 -24.69 11.90 -7.06
CA ILE A 52 -24.42 11.22 -8.33
C ILE A 52 -25.07 11.99 -9.48
N ALA A 53 -26.33 12.41 -9.34
CA ALA A 53 -27.03 13.18 -10.37
C ALA A 53 -26.38 14.54 -10.64
N ASP A 54 -25.86 15.22 -9.62
CA ASP A 54 -25.08 16.46 -9.77
C ASP A 54 -23.72 16.21 -10.46
N LEU A 55 -22.97 15.21 -9.98
CA LEU A 55 -21.66 14.83 -10.52
C LEU A 55 -21.74 14.41 -11.98
N SER A 56 -22.73 13.58 -12.35
CA SER A 56 -22.93 13.16 -13.74
C SER A 56 -23.30 14.32 -14.67
N LYS A 57 -23.97 15.38 -14.18
CA LYS A 57 -24.22 16.58 -14.98
C LYS A 57 -22.96 17.41 -15.19
N ARG A 58 -22.12 17.53 -14.15
CA ARG A 58 -20.90 18.35 -14.17
C ARG A 58 -19.74 17.66 -14.88
N GLN A 59 -19.69 16.33 -14.78
CA GLN A 59 -18.66 15.48 -15.34
C GLN A 59 -19.29 14.25 -16.03
N PRO A 60 -19.79 14.41 -17.26
CA PRO A 60 -20.57 13.36 -17.96
C PRO A 60 -19.78 12.09 -18.29
N ASN A 61 -18.45 12.12 -18.17
CA ASN A 61 -17.56 10.99 -18.45
C ASN A 61 -16.92 10.38 -17.18
N THR A 62 -17.40 10.73 -15.98
CA THR A 62 -16.87 10.18 -14.72
C THR A 62 -17.59 8.89 -14.34
N SER A 63 -16.82 7.80 -14.17
CA SER A 63 -17.32 6.57 -13.57
C SER A 63 -17.43 6.72 -12.05
N ILE A 64 -18.61 6.46 -11.49
CA ILE A 64 -18.86 6.54 -10.05
C ILE A 64 -19.02 5.12 -9.51
N SER A 65 -18.22 4.75 -8.51
CA SER A 65 -18.43 3.51 -7.77
C SER A 65 -19.67 3.64 -6.91
N LEU A 66 -20.59 2.68 -7.03
CA LEU A 66 -21.77 2.55 -6.17
C LEU A 66 -21.48 1.71 -4.93
N GLU A 67 -20.30 1.09 -4.86
CA GLU A 67 -19.88 0.27 -3.73
C GLU A 67 -18.89 1.04 -2.85
N PRO A 68 -18.96 0.83 -1.52
CA PRO A 68 -17.99 1.39 -0.60
C PRO A 68 -16.61 0.80 -0.85
N PHE A 69 -15.59 1.60 -0.62
CA PHE A 69 -14.20 1.14 -0.61
C PHE A 69 -13.56 1.45 0.72
N TYR A 70 -12.59 0.63 1.10
CA TYR A 70 -11.96 0.69 2.39
C TYR A 70 -10.49 1.05 2.21
N ASN A 71 -10.01 1.97 3.04
CA ASN A 71 -8.60 2.35 3.08
C ASN A 71 -8.05 2.09 4.49
N VAL A 72 -6.82 1.58 4.56
CA VAL A 72 -6.10 1.47 5.84
C VAL A 72 -5.01 2.53 5.84
N THR A 73 -5.11 3.48 6.76
CA THR A 73 -4.07 4.47 7.01
C THR A 73 -3.14 3.95 8.10
N ILE A 74 -1.86 3.82 7.76
CA ILE A 74 -0.79 3.42 8.66
C ILE A 74 -0.04 4.69 9.07
N ALA A 75 -0.04 5.02 10.36
CA ALA A 75 0.72 6.13 10.91
C ALA A 75 2.10 5.64 11.35
N LEU A 76 3.14 6.35 10.94
CA LEU A 76 4.54 6.11 11.29
C LEU A 76 5.00 7.08 12.36
N ASN A 77 6.02 6.69 13.12
CA ASN A 77 6.76 7.61 13.97
C ASN A 77 7.83 8.36 13.17
N ILE A 78 8.58 9.24 13.83
CA ILE A 78 9.59 10.08 13.16
C ILE A 78 10.62 9.22 12.43
N LYS A 79 11.10 8.15 13.06
CA LYS A 79 12.08 7.23 12.47
C LYS A 79 11.52 6.50 11.25
N GLY A 80 10.28 6.00 11.33
CA GLY A 80 9.59 5.36 10.20
C GLY A 80 9.32 6.32 9.04
N GLN A 81 8.90 7.55 9.36
CA GLN A 81 8.68 8.62 8.41
C GLN A 81 9.97 8.97 7.65
N GLU A 82 11.09 9.13 8.35
CA GLU A 82 12.40 9.39 7.72
C GLU A 82 12.85 8.24 6.83
N LYS A 83 12.71 6.99 7.29
CA LYS A 83 13.00 5.80 6.48
C LYS A 83 12.15 5.83 5.20
N LEU A 84 10.84 5.96 5.31
CA LEU A 84 9.95 5.97 4.14
C LEU A 84 10.26 7.13 3.18
N ALA A 85 10.52 8.32 3.71
CA ALA A 85 10.88 9.49 2.93
C ALA A 85 12.17 9.29 2.14
N ASN A 86 13.19 8.70 2.77
CA ASN A 86 14.46 8.40 2.11
C ASN A 86 14.28 7.33 1.03
N VAL A 87 13.46 6.32 1.28
CA VAL A 87 13.20 5.25 0.31
C VAL A 87 12.48 5.78 -0.91
N THR A 88 11.37 6.47 -0.70
CA THR A 88 10.53 6.97 -1.78
C THR A 88 11.28 7.99 -2.62
N ALA A 89 12.05 8.90 -2.01
CA ALA A 89 12.92 9.84 -2.72
C ALA A 89 13.91 9.18 -3.70
N ASN A 90 14.49 8.03 -3.31
CA ASN A 90 15.49 7.33 -4.11
C ASN A 90 14.88 6.35 -5.13
N ASN A 91 13.57 6.12 -5.09
CA ASN A 91 12.92 5.05 -5.86
C ASN A 91 11.66 5.54 -6.60
N ILE A 92 11.64 6.81 -6.99
CA ILE A 92 10.59 7.38 -7.85
C ILE A 92 10.40 6.52 -9.11
N MET A 93 9.15 6.33 -9.51
CA MET A 93 8.69 5.47 -10.60
C MET A 93 8.99 3.97 -10.44
N ARG A 94 9.35 3.51 -9.23
CA ARG A 94 9.53 2.09 -8.92
C ARG A 94 8.41 1.56 -8.04
N ARG A 95 8.20 0.24 -8.03
CA ARG A 95 7.23 -0.41 -7.16
C ARG A 95 7.75 -0.51 -5.72
N LEU A 96 6.93 -0.10 -4.75
CA LEU A 96 7.14 -0.31 -3.33
C LEU A 96 6.26 -1.46 -2.85
N ALA A 97 6.85 -2.64 -2.69
CA ALA A 97 6.13 -3.79 -2.15
C ALA A 97 5.92 -3.63 -0.63
N ILE A 98 4.66 -3.71 -0.19
CA ILE A 98 4.31 -3.81 1.23
C ILE A 98 4.07 -5.29 1.51
N VAL A 99 4.99 -5.90 2.27
CA VAL A 99 4.93 -7.31 2.66
C VAL A 99 4.70 -7.38 4.16
N PHE A 100 3.78 -8.23 4.57
CA PHE A 100 3.43 -8.45 5.97
C PHE A 100 3.31 -9.95 6.26
N GLU A 101 4.03 -10.46 7.26
CA GLU A 101 4.10 -11.91 7.59
C GLU A 101 4.37 -12.80 6.36
N GLY A 102 5.29 -12.36 5.48
CA GLY A 102 5.61 -13.06 4.23
C GLY A 102 4.55 -12.93 3.14
N ASN A 103 3.44 -12.23 3.39
CA ASN A 103 2.40 -11.98 2.40
C ASN A 103 2.58 -10.60 1.76
N LEU A 104 2.79 -10.55 0.45
CA LEU A 104 2.62 -9.31 -0.32
C LEU A 104 1.16 -8.84 -0.19
N LEU A 105 0.98 -7.60 0.28
CA LEU A 105 -0.32 -6.94 0.39
C LEU A 105 -0.58 -6.08 -0.83
N ILE A 106 0.28 -5.10 -1.09
CA ILE A 106 0.21 -4.20 -2.26
C ILE A 106 1.60 -3.88 -2.80
N ALA A 107 1.69 -3.47 -4.05
CA ALA A 107 2.95 -3.06 -4.69
C ALA A 107 2.80 -1.80 -5.58
N PRO A 108 2.38 -0.65 -5.01
CA PRO A 108 2.14 0.58 -5.77
C PRO A 108 3.42 1.16 -6.38
N ILE A 109 3.26 1.93 -7.45
CA ILE A 109 4.34 2.72 -8.03
C ILE A 109 4.53 3.99 -7.19
N ILE A 110 5.76 4.26 -6.77
CA ILE A 110 6.14 5.49 -6.07
C ILE A 110 6.09 6.63 -7.09
N MET A 111 5.20 7.59 -6.89
CA MET A 111 5.11 8.77 -7.78
C MET A 111 5.95 9.94 -7.25
N GLU A 112 6.04 10.08 -5.94
CA GLU A 112 6.76 11.18 -5.27
C GLU A 112 7.36 10.76 -3.93
N LYS A 113 8.17 11.64 -3.35
CA LYS A 113 8.71 11.45 -2.00
C LYS A 113 7.58 11.57 -0.98
N ILE A 114 7.41 10.53 -0.15
CA ILE A 114 6.38 10.51 0.90
C ILE A 114 6.99 11.02 2.20
N THR A 115 6.61 12.22 2.63
CA THR A 115 7.08 12.84 3.88
C THR A 115 6.02 12.91 4.96
N GLY A 116 4.76 12.61 4.67
CA GLY A 116 3.64 12.86 5.59
C GLY A 116 3.58 11.96 6.82
N GLY A 117 4.46 10.94 6.93
CA GLY A 117 4.44 9.99 8.05
C GLY A 117 3.20 9.09 8.08
N GLU A 118 2.32 9.18 7.09
CA GLU A 118 1.16 8.33 6.92
C GLU A 118 1.23 7.62 5.56
N VAL A 119 0.88 6.33 5.56
CA VAL A 119 0.76 5.51 4.35
C VAL A 119 -0.69 5.08 4.23
N VAL A 120 -1.34 5.47 3.14
CA VAL A 120 -2.70 5.02 2.83
C VAL A 120 -2.62 3.81 1.92
N VAL A 121 -3.06 2.67 2.42
CA VAL A 121 -3.26 1.44 1.65
C VAL A 121 -4.71 1.46 1.16
N SER A 122 -4.91 1.68 -0.14
CA SER A 122 -6.22 1.75 -0.80
C SER A 122 -6.48 0.53 -1.67
N GLY A 123 -7.73 0.40 -2.13
CA GLY A 123 -8.13 -0.63 -3.09
C GLY A 123 -8.81 -1.85 -2.46
N PHE A 124 -9.14 -1.82 -1.16
CA PHE A 124 -9.95 -2.86 -0.56
C PHE A 124 -11.42 -2.67 -0.95
N SER A 125 -11.97 -3.64 -1.67
CA SER A 125 -13.42 -3.77 -1.92
C SER A 125 -14.14 -4.54 -0.80
N ASN A 126 -13.40 -5.30 0.01
CA ASN A 126 -13.94 -6.08 1.13
C ASN A 126 -13.57 -5.47 2.49
N PHE A 127 -14.58 -5.22 3.33
CA PHE A 127 -14.41 -4.72 4.69
C PHE A 127 -13.57 -5.65 5.58
N ASP A 128 -13.79 -6.96 5.49
CA ASP A 128 -13.11 -7.94 6.35
C ASP A 128 -11.62 -7.99 6.06
N GLU A 129 -11.24 -7.83 4.79
CA GLU A 129 -9.83 -7.80 4.39
C GLU A 129 -9.11 -6.57 4.94
N ALA A 130 -9.72 -5.39 4.78
CA ALA A 130 -9.19 -4.14 5.30
C ALA A 130 -9.13 -4.15 6.85
N THR A 131 -10.14 -4.74 7.48
CA THR A 131 -10.21 -4.91 8.94
C THR A 131 -9.15 -5.87 9.45
N ARG A 132 -8.97 -7.03 8.80
CA ARG A 132 -7.90 -7.98 9.10
C ARG A 132 -6.53 -7.30 9.03
N LEU A 133 -6.26 -6.53 7.97
CA LEU A 133 -5.01 -5.81 7.86
C LEU A 133 -4.81 -4.82 9.03
N ARG A 134 -5.82 -4.00 9.33
CA ARG A 134 -5.77 -3.05 10.46
C ARG A 134 -5.48 -3.77 11.77
N ASP A 135 -6.27 -4.79 12.08
CA ASP A 135 -6.20 -5.49 13.37
C ASP A 135 -4.90 -6.25 13.52
N THR A 136 -4.42 -6.87 12.47
CA THR A 136 -3.13 -7.54 12.46
C THR A 136 -1.98 -6.57 12.74
N ILE A 137 -1.95 -5.40 12.07
CA ILE A 137 -0.95 -4.36 12.36
C ILE A 137 -1.06 -3.87 13.81
N LYS A 138 -2.29 -3.61 14.28
CA LYS A 138 -2.54 -3.15 15.64
C LYS A 138 -2.11 -4.19 16.70
N ASN A 139 -2.39 -5.46 16.45
CA ASN A 139 -2.08 -6.56 17.36
C ASN A 139 -0.58 -6.83 17.43
N GLN A 140 0.13 -6.80 16.29
CA GLN A 140 1.59 -6.88 16.28
C GLN A 140 2.22 -5.71 17.06
N PHE A 141 1.64 -4.51 16.97
CA PHE A 141 2.12 -3.35 17.73
C PHE A 141 1.92 -3.55 19.23
N ALA A 142 0.76 -4.06 19.64
CA ALA A 142 0.46 -4.35 21.03
C ALA A 142 1.33 -5.46 21.63
N LYS A 143 1.82 -6.41 20.82
CA LYS A 143 2.72 -7.49 21.26
C LYS A 143 4.19 -7.08 21.38
N SER A 144 4.56 -5.94 20.80
CA SER A 144 5.94 -5.44 20.76
C SER A 144 6.26 -4.43 21.87
N GLN A 145 5.28 -4.12 22.73
CA GLN A 145 5.43 -3.35 23.98
C GLN A 145 5.45 -4.28 25.18
#